data_AF-A0A534NJJ3-F1
#
_entry.id   AF-A0A534NJJ3-F1
#
_cell.length_a   1.000
_cell.length_b   1.000
_cell.length_c   1.000
_cell.angle_alpha   90.00
_cell.angle_beta   90.00
_cell.angle_gamma   90.00
#
_symmetry.space_group_name_H-M   'P 1'
#
loop_
_entity.id
_entity.type
_entity.pdbx_description
1 polymer ?
#
loop_
_entity_poly.entity_id
_entity_poly.type
_entity_poly.pdbx_seq_one_letter_code
_entity_poly.pdbx_strand_id
1 'polypeptide(L)'
;PAVKDLMGKARKQLGTLGGGNHFIELCLDTDDRVWMMLHSGSRNIGKSLAEIHIQRARKLAHNQDLPDRDLAVFLAGTKEMQEYRRDLFWAQRYAMKNREAMLDLYASVLRQFRPDVAFAEPILCHHNYVAEERHFGEEVLVTRKGAIRAGKGDLGIIPGSMGTRSYVVRGLGNPQSFESASHGAGRRMSRGEAKRRFSVRDLQEQTKGVECRKDGGVLDEIPAAYKPIEQVMENQKDLVEVVAELRQVLCVKG
;
A
#
# COMPACT_ATOMS: atom_id res chain seq x y z
N PRO A 1 12.05 9.77 21.95
CA PRO A 1 11.32 10.95 22.49
C PRO A 1 10.03 11.27 21.73
N ALA A 2 10.03 11.26 20.39
CA ALA A 2 8.90 11.68 19.55
C ALA A 2 7.64 10.78 19.58
N VAL A 3 7.74 9.52 20.04
CA VAL A 3 6.63 8.54 19.97
C VAL A 3 5.96 8.26 21.32
N LYS A 4 6.50 8.76 22.44
CA LYS A 4 5.95 8.50 23.78
C LYS A 4 4.48 8.95 23.88
N ASP A 5 4.17 10.11 23.31
CA ASP A 5 2.83 10.70 23.38
C ASP A 5 1.85 10.11 22.33
N LEU A 6 2.35 9.26 21.42
CA LEU A 6 1.53 8.65 20.37
C LEU A 6 1.01 7.25 20.75
N MET A 7 1.45 6.67 21.88
CA MET A 7 1.03 5.32 22.30
C MET A 7 -0.48 5.18 22.49
N GLY A 8 -1.14 6.18 23.11
CA GLY A 8 -2.59 6.15 23.30
C GLY A 8 -3.34 6.14 21.97
N LYS A 9 -2.86 6.92 20.99
CA LYS A 9 -3.43 6.98 19.64
C LYS A 9 -3.16 5.68 18.86
N ALA A 10 -1.95 5.14 18.98
CA ALA A 10 -1.58 3.86 18.37
C ALA A 10 -2.50 2.73 18.85
N ARG A 11 -2.75 2.62 20.16
CA ARG A 11 -3.65 1.61 20.72
C ARG A 11 -5.07 1.71 20.20
N LYS A 12 -5.61 2.93 20.07
CA LYS A 12 -6.97 3.17 19.54
C LYS A 12 -7.11 2.92 18.04
N GLN A 13 -6.01 2.98 17.29
CA GLN A 13 -6.03 2.85 15.82
C GLN A 13 -5.58 1.48 15.31
N LEU A 14 -5.01 0.63 16.15
CA LEU A 14 -4.61 -0.73 15.78
C LEU A 14 -5.85 -1.55 15.40
N GLY A 15 -5.76 -2.31 14.30
CA GLY A 15 -6.88 -3.10 13.77
C GLY A 15 -7.88 -2.26 12.97
N THR A 16 -7.55 -1.03 12.55
CA THR A 16 -8.47 -0.16 11.81
C THR A 16 -8.01 0.12 10.37
N LEU A 17 -8.97 0.26 9.46
CA LEU A 17 -8.72 0.45 8.03
C LEU A 17 -8.21 1.85 7.70
N GLY A 18 -9.00 2.86 8.09
CA GLY A 18 -8.83 4.27 7.74
C GLY A 18 -9.30 4.70 6.38
N GLY A 19 -9.17 6.01 6.13
CA GLY A 19 -9.56 6.61 4.85
C GLY A 19 -8.46 6.61 3.79
N GLY A 20 -8.78 7.28 2.67
CA GLY A 20 -7.95 7.34 1.47
C GLY A 20 -8.11 6.08 0.61
N ASN A 21 -7.01 5.61 0.03
CA ASN A 21 -7.01 4.43 -0.84
C ASN A 21 -6.97 3.10 -0.05
N HIS A 22 -7.16 3.11 1.27
CA HIS A 22 -7.24 1.89 2.07
C HIS A 22 -8.58 1.17 1.84
N PHE A 23 -8.56 -0.16 1.73
CA PHE A 23 -9.77 -0.97 1.54
C PHE A 23 -9.66 -2.37 2.15
N ILE A 24 -10.80 -3.02 2.30
CA ILE A 24 -10.95 -4.47 2.42
C ILE A 24 -11.76 -4.93 1.22
N GLU A 25 -11.26 -5.93 0.50
CA GLU A 25 -11.91 -6.47 -0.69
C GLU A 25 -12.09 -7.99 -0.57
N LEU A 26 -13.25 -8.47 -1.03
CA LEU A 26 -13.46 -9.87 -1.34
C LEU A 26 -13.42 -10.00 -2.87
N CYS A 27 -12.55 -10.86 -3.37
CA CYS A 27 -12.33 -11.03 -4.79
C CYS A 27 -12.52 -12.48 -5.21
N LEU A 28 -12.78 -12.68 -6.50
CA LEU A 28 -12.74 -13.97 -7.18
C LEU A 28 -11.59 -13.94 -8.19
N ASP A 29 -10.85 -15.04 -8.31
CA ASP A 29 -9.95 -15.24 -9.45
C ASP A 29 -10.68 -15.87 -10.65
N THR A 30 -9.92 -16.20 -11.70
CA THR A 30 -10.46 -16.83 -12.92
C THR A 30 -10.98 -18.25 -12.73
N ASP A 31 -10.62 -18.90 -11.61
CA ASP A 31 -11.08 -20.23 -11.22
C ASP A 31 -12.16 -20.15 -10.11
N ASP A 32 -12.75 -18.97 -9.90
CA ASP A 32 -13.73 -18.67 -8.85
C ASP A 32 -13.24 -18.96 -7.41
N ARG A 33 -11.92 -18.97 -7.18
CA ARG A 33 -11.39 -19.03 -5.82
C ARG A 33 -11.60 -17.70 -5.12
N VAL A 34 -11.94 -17.76 -3.84
CA VAL A 34 -12.20 -16.58 -3.03
C VAL A 34 -10.90 -16.05 -2.42
N TRP A 35 -10.61 -14.78 -2.69
CA TRP A 35 -9.45 -14.07 -2.15
C TRP A 35 -9.89 -12.97 -1.20
N MET A 36 -9.21 -12.88 -0.05
CA MET A 36 -9.33 -11.77 0.89
C MET A 36 -8.18 -10.81 0.66
N MET A 37 -8.48 -9.59 0.24
CA MET A 37 -7.47 -8.56 0.03
C MET A 37 -7.65 -7.42 1.03
N LEU A 38 -6.54 -7.00 1.64
CA LEU A 38 -6.50 -5.91 2.61
C LEU A 38 -5.42 -4.92 2.23
N HIS A 39 -5.80 -3.66 2.12
CA HIS A 39 -4.87 -2.55 1.90
C HIS A 39 -4.97 -1.54 3.03
N SER A 40 -3.98 -1.54 3.93
CA SER A 40 -3.84 -0.58 5.02
C SER A 40 -2.38 -0.34 5.39
N GLY A 41 -2.13 0.75 6.12
CA GLY A 41 -0.79 1.20 6.49
C GLY A 41 -0.63 1.46 7.99
N SER A 42 0.39 2.24 8.33
CA SER A 42 0.76 2.64 9.70
C SER A 42 -0.20 3.68 10.32
N ARG A 43 -1.41 3.85 9.78
CA ARG A 43 -2.40 4.83 10.23
C ARG A 43 -1.79 6.26 10.32
N ASN A 44 -2.36 7.12 11.17
CA ASN A 44 -1.86 8.49 11.31
C ASN A 44 -0.49 8.54 12.03
N ILE A 45 -0.13 7.52 12.81
CA ILE A 45 1.13 7.52 13.55
C ILE A 45 2.35 7.53 12.63
N GLY A 46 2.36 6.73 11.56
CA GLY A 46 3.47 6.77 10.61
C GLY A 46 3.55 8.10 9.85
N LYS A 47 2.41 8.74 9.54
CA LYS A 47 2.38 10.09 8.97
C LYS A 47 3.04 11.10 9.92
N SER A 48 2.64 11.11 11.19
CA SER A 48 3.19 12.03 12.17
C SER A 48 4.70 11.84 12.37
N LEU A 49 5.18 10.60 12.38
CA LEU A 49 6.62 10.31 12.46
C LEU A 49 7.37 10.81 11.22
N ALA A 50 6.83 10.57 10.02
CA ALA A 50 7.41 11.08 8.78
C ALA A 50 7.49 12.62 8.78
N GLU A 51 6.42 13.31 9.19
CA GLU A 51 6.40 14.78 9.27
C GLU A 51 7.48 15.31 10.23
N ILE A 52 7.62 14.72 11.42
CA ILE A 52 8.66 15.10 12.39
C ILE A 52 10.06 14.98 11.77
N HIS A 53 10.34 13.87 11.11
CA HIS A 53 11.65 13.61 10.51
C HIS A 53 11.90 14.49 9.28
N ILE A 54 10.91 14.71 8.42
CA ILE A 54 11.02 15.63 7.27
C ILE A 54 11.34 17.05 7.73
N GLN A 55 10.64 17.56 8.75
CA GLN A 55 10.89 18.90 9.28
C GLN A 55 12.28 19.05 9.91
N ARG A 56 12.82 17.98 10.49
CA ARG A 56 14.20 17.95 10.98
C ARG A 56 15.20 17.95 9.81
N ALA A 57 15.02 17.06 8.83
CA ALA A 57 15.90 16.93 7.68
C ALA A 57 16.04 18.27 6.93
N ARG A 58 14.92 18.97 6.67
CA ARG A 58 14.92 20.27 5.98
C ARG A 58 15.74 21.36 6.67
N LYS A 59 16.02 21.26 7.97
CA LYS A 59 16.80 22.25 8.72
C LYS A 59 18.30 21.97 8.74
N LEU A 60 18.75 20.83 8.22
CA LEU A 60 20.17 20.44 8.23
C LEU A 60 20.96 21.25 7.21
N ALA A 61 22.18 21.66 7.58
CA ALA A 61 23.01 22.55 6.76
C ALA A 61 23.21 22.02 5.33
N HIS A 62 23.50 20.72 5.17
CA HIS A 62 23.70 20.10 3.85
C HIS A 62 22.45 19.99 2.99
N ASN A 63 21.25 20.28 3.53
CA ASN A 63 19.99 20.29 2.80
C ASN A 63 19.51 21.71 2.43
N GLN A 64 20.28 22.76 2.75
CA GLN A 64 19.84 24.14 2.50
C GLN A 64 19.81 24.51 1.01
N ASP A 65 20.73 23.96 0.22
CA ASP A 65 20.88 24.29 -1.20
C ASP A 65 20.25 23.24 -2.15
N LEU A 66 19.32 22.42 -1.63
CA LEU A 66 18.62 21.44 -2.47
C LEU A 66 17.68 22.14 -3.46
N PRO A 67 17.59 21.64 -4.71
CA PRO A 67 16.67 22.19 -5.72
C PRO A 67 15.20 22.05 -5.30
N ASP A 68 14.89 21.04 -4.48
CA ASP A 68 13.57 20.85 -3.86
C ASP A 68 13.75 20.47 -2.38
N ARG A 69 13.03 21.16 -1.49
CA ARG A 69 13.04 20.94 -0.05
C ARG A 69 12.39 19.61 0.35
N ASP A 70 11.64 18.98 -0.55
CA ASP A 70 11.08 17.63 -0.37
C ASP A 70 12.13 16.52 -0.56
N LEU A 71 13.31 16.86 -1.09
CA LEU A 71 14.43 15.94 -1.27
C LEU A 71 15.40 15.92 -0.07
N ALA A 72 15.02 16.49 1.07
CA ALA A 72 15.88 16.55 2.26
C ALA A 72 16.21 15.14 2.79
N VAL A 73 17.49 14.88 3.05
CA VAL A 73 17.99 13.56 3.49
C VAL A 73 18.73 13.62 4.83
N PHE A 74 18.85 12.46 5.47
CA PHE A 74 19.83 12.24 6.54
C PHE A 74 21.07 11.53 5.98
N LEU A 75 22.25 11.93 6.43
CA LEU A 75 23.50 11.27 6.05
C LEU A 75 23.72 10.02 6.91
N ALA A 76 24.32 8.99 6.32
CA ALA A 76 24.68 7.77 7.05
C ALA A 76 25.62 8.07 8.23
N GLY A 77 25.53 7.26 9.28
CA GLY A 77 26.35 7.43 10.49
C GLY A 77 25.92 8.57 11.43
N THR A 78 24.97 9.43 11.03
CA THR A 78 24.48 10.53 11.87
C THR A 78 23.47 10.07 12.92
N LYS A 79 23.35 10.83 14.01
CA LYS A 79 22.34 10.59 15.06
C LYS A 79 20.92 10.71 14.49
N GLU A 80 20.70 11.67 13.61
CA GLU A 80 19.42 11.91 12.94
C GLU A 80 19.00 10.69 12.12
N MET A 81 19.93 10.09 11.36
CA MET A 81 19.66 8.87 10.59
C MET A 81 19.32 7.70 11.50
N GLN A 82 20.04 7.52 12.62
CA GLN A 82 19.74 6.48 13.61
C GLN A 82 18.35 6.65 14.23
N GLU A 83 17.99 7.89 14.61
CA GLU A 83 16.66 8.20 15.15
C GLU A 83 15.54 7.96 14.12
N TYR A 84 15.75 8.40 12.88
CA TYR A 84 14.82 8.17 11.77
C TYR A 84 14.60 6.67 11.53
N ARG A 85 15.67 5.90 11.37
CA ARG A 85 15.60 4.46 11.13
C ARG A 85 14.85 3.72 12.24
N ARG A 86 15.13 4.05 13.51
CA ARG A 86 14.42 3.47 14.66
C ARG A 86 12.90 3.69 14.54
N ASP A 87 12.49 4.93 14.29
CA ASP A 87 11.07 5.30 14.27
C ASP A 87 10.38 4.76 13.00
N LEU A 88 11.08 4.73 11.87
CA LEU A 88 10.60 4.15 10.61
C LEU A 88 10.33 2.65 10.74
N PHE A 89 11.30 1.88 11.25
CA PHE A 89 11.13 0.44 11.43
C PHE A 89 10.05 0.11 12.47
N TRP A 90 9.90 0.96 13.49
CA TRP A 90 8.76 0.87 14.39
C TRP A 90 7.43 1.06 13.64
N ALA A 91 7.31 2.09 12.80
CA ALA A 91 6.10 2.34 12.02
C ALA A 91 5.79 1.22 11.01
N GLN A 92 6.81 0.63 10.38
CA GLN A 92 6.67 -0.53 9.50
C GLN A 92 6.12 -1.75 10.25
N ARG A 93 6.67 -2.05 11.43
CA ARG A 93 6.15 -3.13 12.29
C ARG A 93 4.73 -2.85 12.77
N TYR A 94 4.42 -1.60 13.13
CA TYR A 94 3.07 -1.21 13.51
C TYR A 94 2.07 -1.40 12.35
N ALA A 95 2.45 -1.04 11.11
CA ALA A 95 1.61 -1.27 9.93
C ALA A 95 1.36 -2.76 9.67
N MET A 96 2.39 -3.60 9.83
CA MET A 96 2.27 -5.06 9.73
C MET A 96 1.29 -5.59 10.78
N LYS A 97 1.49 -5.26 12.06
CA LYS A 97 0.60 -5.67 13.15
C LYS A 97 -0.83 -5.17 12.98
N ASN A 98 -1.02 -3.98 12.42
CA ASN A 98 -2.34 -3.47 12.07
C ASN A 98 -3.02 -4.36 11.04
N ARG A 99 -2.32 -4.78 9.99
CA ARG A 99 -2.88 -5.66 8.96
C ARG A 99 -3.13 -7.07 9.46
N GLU A 100 -2.24 -7.64 10.26
CA GLU A 100 -2.45 -8.95 10.90
C GLU A 100 -3.74 -8.96 11.72
N ALA A 101 -3.91 -7.99 12.63
CA ALA A 101 -5.12 -7.87 13.44
C ALA A 101 -6.38 -7.69 12.59
N MET A 102 -6.30 -6.93 11.49
CA MET A 102 -7.41 -6.76 10.57
C MET A 102 -7.73 -8.03 9.76
N LEU A 103 -6.73 -8.80 9.35
CA LEU A 103 -6.93 -10.08 8.67
C LEU A 103 -7.60 -11.09 9.60
N ASP A 104 -7.19 -11.15 10.88
CA ASP A 104 -7.84 -12.01 11.88
C ASP A 104 -9.32 -11.64 12.07
N LEU A 105 -9.62 -10.34 12.21
CA LEU A 105 -10.99 -9.84 12.28
C LEU A 105 -11.77 -10.18 11.01
N TYR A 106 -11.19 -9.96 9.83
CA TYR A 106 -11.85 -10.26 8.57
C TYR A 106 -12.14 -11.77 8.42
N ALA A 107 -11.18 -12.63 8.76
CA ALA A 107 -11.36 -14.08 8.74
C ALA A 107 -12.43 -14.54 9.73
N SER A 108 -12.49 -13.92 10.92
CA SER A 108 -13.54 -14.21 11.92
C SER A 108 -14.94 -13.90 11.40
N VAL A 109 -15.12 -12.82 10.63
CA VAL A 109 -16.40 -12.47 10.03
C VAL A 109 -16.79 -13.52 9.00
N LEU A 110 -15.88 -13.92 8.11
CA LEU A 110 -16.18 -14.95 7.12
C LEU A 110 -16.56 -16.29 7.74
N ARG A 111 -15.90 -16.68 8.84
CA ARG A 111 -16.23 -17.92 9.58
C ARG A 111 -17.63 -17.92 10.17
N GLN A 112 -18.25 -16.77 10.42
CA GLN A 112 -19.65 -16.71 10.88
C GLN A 112 -20.62 -17.17 9.78
N PHE A 113 -20.27 -16.98 8.51
CA PHE A 113 -21.07 -17.41 7.35
C PHE A 113 -20.63 -18.77 6.80
N ARG A 114 -19.34 -19.10 6.92
CA ARG A 114 -18.74 -20.35 6.46
C ARG A 114 -17.80 -20.92 7.51
N PRO A 115 -18.31 -21.65 8.52
CA PRO A 115 -17.49 -22.19 9.61
C PRO A 115 -16.40 -23.16 9.15
N ASP A 116 -16.59 -23.80 8.00
CA ASP A 116 -15.71 -24.77 7.36
C ASP A 116 -14.61 -24.13 6.49
N VAL A 117 -14.58 -22.80 6.35
CA VAL A 117 -13.60 -22.13 5.50
C VAL A 117 -12.17 -22.33 6.01
N ALA A 118 -11.30 -22.76 5.11
CA ALA A 118 -9.85 -22.82 5.31
C ALA A 118 -9.17 -21.65 4.59
N PHE A 119 -8.10 -21.13 5.19
CA PHE A 119 -7.29 -20.05 4.62
C PHE A 119 -5.91 -20.57 4.28
N ALA A 120 -5.43 -20.24 3.07
CA ALA A 120 -4.04 -20.48 2.69
C ALA A 120 -3.09 -19.49 3.41
N GLU A 121 -1.79 -19.68 3.23
CA GLU A 121 -0.79 -18.75 3.74
C GLU A 121 -0.98 -17.35 3.12
N PRO A 122 -0.98 -16.28 3.94
CA PRO A 122 -1.22 -14.93 3.43
C PRO A 122 -0.04 -14.40 2.62
N ILE A 123 -0.33 -13.73 1.51
CA ILE A 123 0.65 -12.97 0.76
C ILE A 123 0.78 -11.58 1.40
N LEU A 124 1.92 -11.30 2.02
CA LEU A 124 2.18 -10.05 2.74
C LEU A 124 3.06 -9.13 1.91
N CYS A 125 2.53 -7.95 1.56
CA CYS A 125 3.23 -7.00 0.72
C CYS A 125 3.27 -5.60 1.33
N HIS A 126 4.46 -5.02 1.45
CA HIS A 126 4.65 -3.60 1.77
C HIS A 126 4.94 -2.82 0.48
N HIS A 127 4.45 -1.58 0.40
CA HIS A 127 4.69 -0.72 -0.76
C HIS A 127 5.20 0.69 -0.43
N ASN A 128 5.27 1.03 0.86
CA ASN A 128 5.87 2.26 1.38
C ASN A 128 6.75 1.87 2.57
N TYR A 129 8.02 1.59 2.33
CA TYR A 129 8.95 1.08 3.34
C TYR A 129 10.41 1.23 2.90
N VAL A 130 11.30 1.09 3.86
CA VAL A 130 12.74 0.95 3.64
C VAL A 130 13.18 -0.42 4.15
N ALA A 131 14.12 -1.03 3.42
CA ALA A 131 14.77 -2.27 3.80
C ALA A 131 16.29 -2.14 3.65
N GLU A 132 17.01 -2.87 4.49
CA GLU A 132 18.45 -3.13 4.32
C GLU A 132 18.58 -4.37 3.43
N GLU A 133 19.24 -4.22 2.29
CA GLU A 133 19.35 -5.25 1.26
C GLU A 133 20.76 -5.24 0.67
N ARG A 134 21.18 -6.40 0.15
CA ARG A 134 22.45 -6.52 -0.56
C ARG A 134 22.21 -6.54 -2.06
N HIS A 135 22.72 -5.55 -2.77
CA HIS A 135 22.62 -5.44 -4.22
C HIS A 135 23.96 -5.02 -4.81
N PHE A 136 24.33 -5.60 -5.96
CA PHE A 136 25.58 -5.27 -6.68
C PHE A 136 26.85 -5.37 -5.82
N GLY A 137 26.85 -6.26 -4.82
CA GLY A 137 27.98 -6.47 -3.91
C GLY A 137 27.96 -5.61 -2.64
N GLU A 138 27.07 -4.61 -2.55
CA GLU A 138 27.03 -3.61 -1.48
C GLU A 138 25.79 -3.76 -0.58
N GLU A 139 25.93 -3.39 0.69
CA GLU A 139 24.80 -3.23 1.61
C GLU A 139 24.16 -1.86 1.41
N VAL A 140 22.89 -1.83 1.02
CA VAL A 140 22.16 -0.61 0.66
C VAL A 140 20.84 -0.49 1.41
N LEU A 141 20.39 0.76 1.58
CA LEU A 141 19.04 1.06 2.07
C LEU A 141 18.12 1.29 0.88
N VAL A 142 17.31 0.29 0.53
CA VAL A 142 16.34 0.40 -0.56
C VAL A 142 15.07 1.07 -0.04
N THR A 143 14.77 2.26 -0.58
CA THR A 143 13.53 2.97 -0.27
C THR A 143 12.50 2.71 -1.35
N ARG A 144 11.39 2.06 -0.98
CA ARG A 144 10.26 1.81 -1.89
C ARG A 144 9.08 2.69 -1.50
N LYS A 145 8.63 3.53 -2.43
CA LYS A 145 7.46 4.41 -2.29
C LYS A 145 6.52 4.18 -3.47
N GLY A 146 5.41 3.48 -3.22
CA GLY A 146 4.53 2.99 -4.28
C GLY A 146 5.11 1.81 -5.08
N ALA A 147 6.03 1.05 -4.49
CA ALA A 147 6.69 -0.09 -5.12
C ALA A 147 6.82 -1.25 -4.14
N ILE A 148 6.76 -2.48 -4.64
CA ILE A 148 6.83 -3.72 -3.84
C ILE A 148 8.18 -4.40 -4.06
N ARG A 149 8.56 -5.33 -3.16
CA ARG A 149 9.64 -6.27 -3.47
C ARG A 149 9.13 -7.30 -4.47
N ALA A 150 9.96 -7.63 -5.44
CA ALA A 150 9.73 -8.58 -6.52
C ALA A 150 11.01 -9.42 -6.74
N GLY A 151 11.58 -9.93 -5.66
CA GLY A 151 12.67 -10.91 -5.72
C GLY A 151 12.21 -12.18 -6.42
N LYS A 152 13.16 -12.96 -6.95
CA LYS A 152 12.82 -14.16 -7.71
C LYS A 152 11.99 -15.13 -6.85
N GLY A 153 10.74 -15.37 -7.23
CA GLY A 153 9.83 -16.25 -6.53
C GLY A 153 8.93 -15.58 -5.48
N ASP A 154 9.22 -14.33 -5.10
CA ASP A 154 8.40 -13.58 -4.14
C ASP A 154 6.98 -13.41 -4.66
N LEU A 155 5.99 -13.66 -3.82
CA LEU A 155 4.61 -13.32 -4.14
C LEU A 155 4.31 -11.87 -3.77
N GLY A 156 3.61 -11.18 -4.66
CA GLY A 156 3.19 -9.80 -4.49
C GLY A 156 1.73 -9.60 -4.88
N ILE A 157 1.21 -8.42 -4.55
CA ILE A 157 -0.15 -8.00 -4.92
C ILE A 157 -0.06 -6.64 -5.57
N ILE A 158 -0.66 -6.51 -6.75
CA ILE A 158 -0.75 -5.26 -7.50
C ILE A 158 -2.24 -4.89 -7.62
N PRO A 159 -2.80 -4.14 -6.64
CA PRO A 159 -4.16 -3.67 -6.72
C PRO A 159 -4.40 -2.68 -7.86
N GLY A 160 -5.55 -2.85 -8.51
CA GLY A 160 -6.16 -1.81 -9.33
C GLY A 160 -6.79 -0.71 -8.47
N SER A 161 -7.84 -0.10 -9.02
CA SER A 161 -8.80 0.73 -8.31
C SER A 161 -10.11 -0.03 -8.07
N MET A 162 -11.01 0.57 -7.28
CA MET A 162 -12.33 0.02 -6.99
C MET A 162 -13.10 -0.22 -8.30
N GLY A 163 -13.48 -1.46 -8.60
CA GLY A 163 -14.16 -1.83 -9.85
C GLY A 163 -13.24 -2.25 -11.00
N THR A 164 -11.91 -2.30 -10.78
CA THR A 164 -10.95 -2.78 -11.79
C THR A 164 -10.19 -4.01 -11.29
N ARG A 165 -9.53 -4.73 -12.21
CA ARG A 165 -8.77 -5.94 -11.88
C ARG A 165 -7.61 -5.64 -10.93
N SER A 166 -7.31 -6.61 -10.09
CA SER A 166 -6.09 -6.64 -9.27
C SER A 166 -5.33 -7.93 -9.58
N TYR A 167 -4.02 -7.96 -9.31
CA TYR A 167 -3.20 -9.12 -9.70
C TYR A 167 -2.43 -9.65 -8.51
N VAL A 168 -2.41 -10.97 -8.36
CA VAL A 168 -1.36 -11.67 -7.61
C VAL A 168 -0.23 -11.94 -8.58
N VAL A 169 0.98 -11.60 -8.18
CA VAL A 169 2.15 -11.67 -9.04
C VAL A 169 3.29 -12.43 -8.39
N ARG A 170 4.23 -12.93 -9.20
CA ARG A 170 5.50 -13.49 -8.74
C ARG A 170 6.66 -12.68 -9.29
N GLY A 171 7.59 -12.31 -8.43
CA GLY A 171 8.78 -11.58 -8.80
C GLY A 171 9.74 -12.40 -9.67
N LEU A 172 10.31 -11.76 -10.68
CA LEU A 172 11.33 -12.34 -11.56
C LEU A 172 12.76 -12.07 -11.06
N GLY A 173 12.92 -11.19 -10.06
CA GLY A 173 14.21 -10.89 -9.45
C GLY A 173 15.13 -10.05 -10.34
N ASN A 174 14.58 -9.08 -11.07
CA ASN A 174 15.40 -8.20 -11.90
C ASN A 174 16.33 -7.34 -11.02
N PRO A 175 17.67 -7.49 -11.11
CA PRO A 175 18.59 -6.73 -10.26
C PRO A 175 18.59 -5.24 -10.59
N GLN A 176 18.31 -4.85 -11.84
CA GLN A 176 18.31 -3.44 -12.26
C GLN A 176 17.18 -2.63 -11.59
N SER A 177 16.11 -3.29 -11.15
CA SER A 177 15.05 -2.66 -10.37
C SER A 177 15.24 -2.79 -8.86
N PHE A 178 16.42 -3.22 -8.39
CA PHE A 178 16.65 -3.63 -6.99
C PHE A 178 15.58 -4.64 -6.54
N GLU A 179 15.28 -5.60 -7.42
CA GLU A 179 14.23 -6.61 -7.23
C GLU A 179 12.90 -5.97 -6.80
N SER A 180 12.44 -4.97 -7.55
CA SER A 180 11.21 -4.23 -7.25
C SER A 180 10.24 -4.21 -8.42
N ALA A 181 8.96 -4.03 -8.11
CA ALA A 181 7.88 -3.84 -9.08
C ALA A 181 6.88 -2.77 -8.62
N SER A 182 5.93 -2.40 -9.47
CA SER A 182 4.90 -1.44 -9.10
C SER A 182 3.95 -1.99 -8.03
N HIS A 183 3.36 -1.08 -7.23
CA HIS A 183 2.32 -1.45 -6.26
C HIS A 183 0.91 -1.42 -6.84
N GLY A 184 0.62 -0.59 -7.83
CA GLY A 184 -0.74 -0.51 -8.36
C GLY A 184 -0.89 0.47 -9.50
N ALA A 185 -2.13 0.68 -9.92
CA ALA A 185 -2.46 1.50 -11.08
C ALA A 185 -1.87 2.94 -11.00
N GLY A 186 -1.83 3.51 -9.81
CA GLY A 186 -1.43 4.91 -9.61
C GLY A 186 -2.50 5.89 -10.12
N ARG A 187 -2.59 7.06 -9.49
CA ARG A 187 -3.58 8.06 -9.86
C ARG A 187 -3.15 8.77 -11.15
N ARG A 188 -4.12 9.06 -12.02
CA ARG A 188 -3.93 9.95 -13.19
C ARG A 188 -4.39 11.39 -12.93
N MET A 189 -5.14 11.61 -11.85
CA MET A 189 -5.64 12.93 -11.47
C MET A 189 -5.73 13.10 -9.95
N SER A 190 -5.80 14.36 -9.51
CA SER A 190 -5.94 14.69 -8.10
C SER A 190 -7.30 14.25 -7.53
N ARG A 191 -7.41 14.16 -6.21
CA ARG A 191 -8.69 13.87 -5.54
C ARG A 191 -9.73 14.96 -5.78
N GLY A 192 -9.30 16.23 -5.74
CA GLY A 192 -10.17 17.38 -5.99
C GLY A 192 -10.68 17.43 -7.43
N GLU A 193 -9.83 17.09 -8.38
CA GLU A 193 -10.21 17.00 -9.79
C GLU A 193 -11.22 15.87 -10.02
N ALA A 194 -10.99 14.68 -9.45
CA ALA A 194 -11.93 13.57 -9.54
C ALA A 194 -13.33 13.94 -9.02
N LYS A 195 -13.40 14.58 -7.84
CA LYS A 195 -14.66 15.07 -7.24
C LYS A 195 -15.37 16.13 -8.07
N ARG A 196 -14.63 16.93 -8.85
CA ARG A 196 -15.21 17.94 -9.75
C ARG A 196 -15.70 17.33 -11.07
N ARG A 197 -15.02 16.32 -11.57
CA ARG A 197 -15.21 15.77 -12.92
C ARG A 197 -16.28 14.68 -12.97
N PHE A 198 -16.44 13.91 -11.90
CA PHE A 198 -17.30 12.74 -11.88
C PHE A 198 -18.47 12.89 -10.90
N SER A 199 -19.57 12.25 -11.25
CA SER A 199 -20.80 12.19 -10.46
C SER A 199 -20.94 10.83 -9.76
N VAL A 200 -21.88 10.76 -8.81
CA VAL A 200 -22.26 9.50 -8.17
C VAL A 200 -22.78 8.48 -9.20
N ARG A 201 -23.44 8.94 -10.26
CA ARG A 201 -23.90 8.06 -11.35
C ARG A 201 -22.74 7.42 -12.09
N ASP A 202 -21.68 8.19 -12.36
CA ASP A 202 -20.46 7.65 -13.00
C ASP A 202 -19.81 6.59 -12.11
N LEU A 203 -19.78 6.83 -10.79
CA LEU A 203 -19.28 5.88 -9.82
C LEU A 203 -20.10 4.59 -9.82
N GLN A 204 -21.43 4.69 -9.80
CA GLN A 204 -22.33 3.54 -9.82
C GLN A 204 -22.14 2.70 -11.09
N GLU A 205 -22.00 3.35 -12.25
CA GLU A 205 -21.80 2.65 -13.52
C GLU A 205 -20.45 1.94 -13.56
N GLN A 206 -19.37 2.63 -13.17
CA GLN A 206 -18.02 2.05 -13.23
C GLN A 206 -17.75 1.00 -12.14
N THR A 207 -18.60 0.90 -11.12
CA THR A 207 -18.51 -0.11 -10.05
C THR A 207 -19.64 -1.13 -10.11
N LYS A 208 -20.30 -1.24 -11.27
CA LYS A 208 -21.36 -2.23 -11.51
C LYS A 208 -20.80 -3.65 -11.32
N GLY A 209 -21.52 -4.46 -10.55
CA GLY A 209 -21.08 -5.82 -10.19
C GLY A 209 -20.17 -5.90 -8.97
N VAL A 210 -19.82 -4.77 -8.35
CA VAL A 210 -19.13 -4.72 -7.05
C VAL A 210 -20.08 -4.14 -6.01
N GLU A 211 -20.20 -4.85 -4.88
CA GLU A 211 -20.87 -4.34 -3.68
C GLU A 211 -19.92 -3.39 -2.96
N CYS A 212 -20.23 -2.09 -2.98
CA CYS A 212 -19.37 -1.07 -2.40
C CYS A 212 -20.16 0.20 -2.10
N ARG A 213 -19.54 1.12 -1.34
CA ARG A 213 -20.08 2.47 -1.16
C ARG A 213 -20.17 3.18 -2.52
N LYS A 214 -21.31 3.83 -2.77
CA LYS A 214 -21.62 4.55 -4.01
C LYS A 214 -22.13 5.96 -3.69
N ASP A 215 -21.48 6.62 -2.75
CA ASP A 215 -21.81 7.97 -2.27
C ASP A 215 -20.70 8.99 -2.58
N GLY A 216 -21.00 10.28 -2.41
CA GLY A 216 -20.07 11.37 -2.70
C GLY A 216 -18.74 11.32 -1.94
N GLY A 217 -18.71 10.60 -0.81
CA GLY A 217 -17.53 10.43 0.03
C GLY A 217 -16.43 9.56 -0.58
N VAL A 218 -16.72 8.78 -1.62
CA VAL A 218 -15.77 7.91 -2.31
C VAL A 218 -15.53 8.30 -3.78
N LEU A 219 -16.04 9.45 -4.22
CA LEU A 219 -15.84 9.94 -5.60
C LEU A 219 -14.38 10.18 -5.94
N ASP A 220 -13.53 10.53 -4.97
CA ASP A 220 -12.10 10.65 -5.23
C ASP A 220 -11.40 9.31 -5.51
N GLU A 221 -12.06 8.19 -5.25
CA GLU A 221 -11.54 6.83 -5.46
C GLU A 221 -12.23 6.12 -6.63
N ILE A 222 -12.98 6.85 -7.48
CA ILE A 222 -13.60 6.32 -8.69
C ILE A 222 -12.56 5.71 -9.63
N PRO A 223 -12.82 4.57 -10.29
CA PRO A 223 -11.84 3.90 -11.13
C PRO A 223 -11.26 4.76 -12.25
N ALA A 224 -12.05 5.63 -12.87
CA ALA A 224 -11.56 6.62 -13.83
C ALA A 224 -10.58 7.68 -13.26
N ALA A 225 -10.29 7.71 -11.95
CA ALA A 225 -9.24 8.55 -11.39
C ALA A 225 -7.84 7.90 -11.46
N TYR A 226 -7.77 6.63 -11.88
CA TYR A 226 -6.56 5.82 -11.94
C TYR A 226 -6.10 5.56 -13.37
N LYS A 227 -4.84 5.14 -13.54
CA LYS A 227 -4.35 4.63 -14.84
C LYS A 227 -4.98 3.24 -15.11
N PRO A 228 -5.08 2.81 -16.37
CA PRO A 228 -5.43 1.44 -16.69
C PRO A 228 -4.41 0.47 -16.06
N ILE A 229 -4.88 -0.49 -15.27
CA ILE A 229 -3.99 -1.42 -14.56
C ILE A 229 -3.28 -2.35 -15.54
N GLU A 230 -3.93 -2.67 -16.66
CA GLU A 230 -3.40 -3.51 -17.74
C GLU A 230 -2.14 -2.88 -18.34
N GLN A 231 -2.11 -1.55 -18.52
CA GLN A 231 -0.92 -0.85 -19.00
C GLN A 231 0.21 -0.89 -17.97
N VAL A 232 -0.12 -0.82 -16.68
CA VAL A 232 0.89 -0.94 -15.61
C VAL A 232 1.50 -2.34 -15.62
N MET A 233 0.68 -3.38 -15.80
CA MET A 233 1.14 -4.77 -15.94
C MET A 233 1.99 -4.98 -17.20
N GLU A 234 1.58 -4.41 -18.33
CA GLU A 234 2.35 -4.48 -19.59
C GLU A 234 3.77 -3.91 -19.44
N ASN A 235 3.90 -2.79 -18.72
CA ASN A 235 5.16 -2.08 -18.55
C ASN A 235 6.15 -2.74 -17.57
N GLN A 236 5.79 -3.88 -16.95
CA GLN A 236 6.63 -4.55 -15.92
C GLN A 236 6.73 -6.06 -16.12
N LYS A 237 6.52 -6.55 -17.35
CA LYS A 237 6.62 -7.97 -17.71
C LYS A 237 8.01 -8.58 -17.44
N ASP A 238 9.04 -7.75 -17.40
CA ASP A 238 10.41 -8.11 -17.05
C ASP A 238 10.67 -8.14 -15.54
N LEU A 239 9.73 -7.64 -14.73
CA LEU A 239 9.84 -7.56 -13.27
C LEU A 239 8.99 -8.63 -12.56
N VAL A 240 7.81 -8.94 -13.10
CA VAL A 240 6.85 -9.86 -12.50
C VAL A 240 6.10 -10.69 -13.54
N GLU A 241 5.69 -11.90 -13.15
CA GLU A 241 4.69 -12.70 -13.85
C GLU A 241 3.35 -12.70 -13.11
N VAL A 242 2.23 -12.83 -13.83
CA VAL A 242 0.89 -12.92 -13.24
C VAL A 242 0.62 -14.34 -12.77
N VAL A 243 0.25 -14.48 -11.49
CA VAL A 243 -0.15 -15.76 -10.88
C VAL A 243 -1.66 -15.91 -10.83
N ALA A 244 -2.38 -14.81 -10.54
CA ALA A 244 -3.83 -14.78 -10.57
C ALA A 244 -4.34 -13.38 -10.93
N GLU A 245 -5.41 -13.32 -11.72
CA GLU A 245 -6.18 -12.10 -11.96
C GLU A 245 -7.41 -12.11 -11.04
N LEU A 246 -7.62 -11.02 -10.31
CA LEU A 246 -8.66 -10.87 -9.30
C LEU A 246 -9.72 -9.86 -9.74
N ARG A 247 -10.99 -10.23 -9.59
CA ARG A 247 -12.16 -9.34 -9.73
C ARG A 247 -12.81 -9.13 -8.37
N GLN A 248 -13.01 -7.88 -7.98
CA GLN A 248 -13.77 -7.60 -6.76
C GLN A 248 -15.23 -8.05 -6.90
N VAL A 249 -15.77 -8.57 -5.80
CA VAL A 249 -17.22 -8.71 -5.59
C VAL A 249 -17.71 -7.83 -4.44
N LEU A 250 -16.83 -7.51 -3.49
CA LEU A 250 -17.09 -6.60 -2.37
C LEU A 250 -15.89 -5.66 -2.16
N CYS A 251 -16.14 -4.38 -1.94
CA CYS A 251 -15.12 -3.40 -1.55
C CYS A 251 -15.64 -2.53 -0.39
N VAL A 252 -14.98 -2.64 0.76
CA VAL A 252 -15.24 -1.83 1.96
C VAL A 252 -14.17 -0.75 2.08
N LYS A 253 -14.63 0.51 2.18
CA LYS A 253 -13.79 1.70 2.37
C LYS A 253 -14.04 2.27 3.77
N GLY A 254 -13.01 2.88 4.36
CA GLY A 254 -13.10 3.55 5.66
C GLY A 254 -13.53 5.00 5.58
#